data_AF-A0AAU7DC48-F1
#
_entry.id   AF-A0AAU7DC48-F1
#
_cell.length_a   1.000
_cell.length_b   1.000
_cell.length_c   1.000
_cell.angle_alpha   90.00
_cell.angle_beta   90.00
_cell.angle_gamma   90.00
#
_symmetry.space_group_name_H-M   'P 1'
#
loop_
_entity.id
_entity.type
_entity.pdbx_description
1 polymer ?
#
loop_
_entity_poly.entity_id
_entity_poly.type
_entity_poly.pdbx_seq_one_letter_code
_entity_poly.pdbx_strand_id
1 'polypeptide(L)' 'MPFYLTASIGFFLGFAFGVGCALAVMYSIYMGGYRAAIRDSQLDTPPERYRHAREKLSVSPKKD' A
#
# COMPACT_ATOMS: atom_id res chain seq x y z
N MET A 1 -21.36 30.30 22.40
CA MET A 1 -21.50 29.64 21.07
C MET A 1 -20.25 29.65 20.16
N PRO A 2 -19.05 30.22 20.48
CA PRO A 2 -17.90 30.14 19.54
C PRO A 2 -17.04 28.88 19.70
N PHE A 3 -17.08 28.23 20.87
CA PHE A 3 -16.19 27.11 21.23
C PHE A 3 -16.45 25.83 20.42
N TYR A 4 -17.71 25.57 20.08
CA TYR A 4 -18.09 24.41 19.26
C TYR A 4 -17.58 24.53 17.82
N LEU A 5 -17.56 25.75 17.27
CA LEU A 5 -17.06 26.00 15.93
C LEU A 5 -15.55 25.74 15.85
N THR A 6 -14.76 26.29 16.77
CA THR A 6 -13.31 26.05 16.83
C THR A 6 -12.97 24.59 17.11
N ALA A 7 -13.72 23.92 17.99
CA ALA A 7 -13.52 22.49 18.26
C ALA A 7 -13.81 21.63 17.02
N SER A 8 -14.90 21.92 16.29
CA SER A 8 -15.24 21.18 15.06
C SER A 8 -14.20 21.38 13.96
N ILE A 9 -13.71 22.61 13.78
CA ILE A 9 -12.68 22.94 12.79
C ILE A 9 -11.37 22.24 13.14
N GLY A 10 -10.95 22.28 14.41
CA GLY A 10 -9.76 21.57 14.88
C GLY A 10 -9.83 20.06 14.68
N PHE A 11 -11.00 19.45 14.95
CA PHE A 11 -11.22 18.03 14.73
C PHE A 11 -11.17 17.67 13.24
N PHE A 12 -11.83 18.44 12.37
CA PHE A 12 -11.81 18.21 10.92
C PHE A 12 -10.42 18.38 10.32
N LEU A 13 -9.67 19.42 10.72
CA LEU A 13 -8.30 19.63 10.28
C LEU A 13 -7.37 18.52 10.76
N GLY A 14 -7.44 18.14 12.05
CA GLY A 14 -6.64 17.04 12.59
C GLY A 14 -6.97 15.70 11.94
N PHE A 15 -8.26 15.41 11.73
CA PHE A 15 -8.70 14.18 11.09
C PHE A 15 -8.30 14.12 9.61
N ALA A 16 -8.53 15.19 8.84
CA ALA A 16 -8.14 15.25 7.43
C ALA A 16 -6.62 15.16 7.25
N PHE A 17 -5.84 15.84 8.11
CA PHE A 17 -4.38 15.80 8.05
C PHE A 17 -3.84 14.43 8.50
N GLY A 18 -4.42 13.82 9.53
CA GLY A 18 -4.03 12.49 10.01
C GLY A 18 -4.35 11.39 9.01
N VAL A 19 -5.59 11.31 8.54
CA VAL A 19 -6.02 10.35 7.51
C VAL A 19 -5.28 10.61 6.19
N GLY A 20 -5.12 11.87 5.81
CA GLY A 20 -4.38 12.27 4.61
C GLY A 20 -2.90 11.84 4.67
N CYS A 21 -2.25 11.99 5.83
CA CYS A 21 -0.87 11.53 6.02
C CYS A 21 -0.74 10.01 5.90
N ALA A 22 -1.63 9.26 6.57
CA ALA A 22 -1.64 7.79 6.48
C ALA A 22 -1.91 7.31 5.05
N LEU A 23 -2.88 7.93 4.36
CA LEU A 23 -3.19 7.63 2.96
C LEU A 23 -2.03 7.98 2.03
N ALA A 24 -1.34 9.09 2.25
CA ALA A 24 -0.19 9.47 1.43
C ALA A 24 0.96 8.46 1.52
N VAL A 25 1.24 7.95 2.73
CA VAL A 25 2.25 6.89 2.94
C VAL A 25 1.80 5.57 2.29
N MET A 26 0.53 5.19 2.46
CA MET A 26 0.02 3.97 1.81
C MET A 26 0.06 4.10 0.28
N TYR A 27 -0.30 5.28 -0.24
CA TYR A 27 -0.30 5.59 -1.67
C TYR A 27 1.12 5.62 -2.27
N SER A 28 2.11 6.12 -1.53
CA SER A 28 3.51 6.11 -1.98
C SER A 28 4.06 4.69 -2.05
N ILE A 29 3.74 3.83 -1.08
CA ILE A 29 4.06 2.39 -1.12
C ILE A 29 3.30 1.71 -2.29
N TYR A 30 2.04 2.08 -2.49
CA TYR A 30 1.21 1.55 -3.56
C TYR A 30 1.81 1.82 -4.95
N MET A 31 2.25 3.05 -5.21
CA MET A 31 2.88 3.44 -6.48
C MET A 31 4.30 2.90 -6.65
N GLY A 32 5.05 2.67 -5.56
CA GLY A 32 6.43 2.20 -5.60
C GLY A 32 6.62 0.76 -6.12
N GLY A 33 5.59 -0.08 -6.08
CA GLY A 33 5.70 -1.45 -6.61
C GLY A 33 4.43 -2.29 -6.53
N TYR A 34 3.53 -1.98 -5.60
CA TYR A 34 2.28 -2.74 -5.43
C TYR A 34 1.36 -2.62 -6.65
N ARG A 35 1.28 -1.44 -7.28
CA ARG A 35 0.51 -1.24 -8.52
C ARG A 35 1.06 -2.05 -9.69
N ALA A 36 2.37 -2.28 -9.73
CA ALA A 36 2.98 -3.16 -10.73
C ALA A 36 2.64 -4.63 -10.44
N ALA A 37 2.74 -5.07 -9.19
CA ALA A 37 2.37 -6.43 -8.78
C ALA A 37 0.88 -6.74 -9.00
N ILE A 38 -0.02 -5.78 -8.74
CA ILE A 38 -1.46 -5.92 -9.02
C ILE A 38 -1.71 -6.02 -10.53
N ARG A 39 -1.07 -5.17 -11.36
CA ARG A 39 -1.18 -5.29 -12.82
C ARG A 39 -0.64 -6.61 -13.35
N ASP A 40 0.47 -7.08 -12.79
CA ASP A 40 1.05 -8.37 -13.11
C ASP A 40 0.17 -9.55 -12.65
N SER A 41 -0.60 -9.38 -11.57
CA SER A 41 -1.56 -10.39 -11.09
C SER A 41 -2.83 -10.49 -11.95
N GLN A 42 -3.16 -9.45 -12.71
CA GLN A 42 -4.31 -9.44 -13.63
C GLN A 42 -3.93 -9.88 -15.06
N LEU A 43 -2.66 -10.16 -15.33
CA LEU A 43 -2.22 -10.76 -16.59
C LEU A 43 -2.45 -12.28 -16.57
N ASP A 44 -3.11 -12.79 -17.60
CA ASP A 44 -3.47 -14.21 -17.78
C ASP A 44 -2.24 -15.14 -17.82
N THR A 45 -1.09 -14.58 -18.20
CA THR A 45 0.23 -15.23 -18.14
C THR A 45 1.12 -14.52 -17.13
N PRO A 46 1.49 -15.15 -16.00
CA PRO A 46 2.32 -14.51 -14.98
C PRO A 46 3.72 -14.17 -15.52
N PRO A 47 4.26 -12.99 -15.19
CA PRO A 47 5.50 -12.49 -15.78
C PRO A 47 6.72 -13.35 -15.39
N GLU A 48 7.68 -13.47 -16.31
CA GLU A 48 8.86 -14.33 -16.21
C GLU A 48 9.69 -14.11 -14.94
N ARG A 49 9.73 -12.88 -14.40
CA ARG A 49 10.39 -12.56 -13.12
C ARG A 49 9.76 -13.29 -11.94
N TYR A 50 8.44 -13.42 -11.92
CA TYR A 50 7.73 -14.16 -10.86
C TYR A 50 8.02 -15.67 -10.96
N ARG A 51 8.17 -16.21 -12.17
CA ARG A 51 8.57 -17.61 -12.39
C ARG A 51 9.99 -17.86 -11.89
N HIS A 52 10.96 -17.02 -12.27
CA HIS A 52 12.34 -17.15 -11.80
C HIS A 52 12.50 -16.92 -10.29
N ALA A 53 11.73 -16.00 -9.68
CA ALA A 53 11.75 -15.80 -8.23
C ALA A 53 11.14 -17.00 -7.48
N ARG A 54 10.03 -17.56 -7.97
CA ARG A 54 9.43 -18.80 -7.42
C ARG A 54 10.36 -19.99 -7.58
N GLU A 55 11.03 -20.11 -8.72
CA GLU A 55 11.98 -21.19 -9.00
C GLU A 55 13.17 -21.12 -8.02
N LYS A 56 13.73 -19.92 -7.78
CA LYS A 56 14.76 -19.70 -6.77
C LYS A 56 14.31 -20.05 -5.34
N LEU A 57 13.05 -19.76 -4.98
CA LEU A 57 12.49 -20.14 -3.68
C LEU A 57 12.23 -21.65 -3.57
N SER A 58 11.79 -22.31 -4.64
CA SER A 58 11.56 -23.76 -4.65
C SER A 58 12.85 -24.60 -4.61
N VAL A 59 13.99 -24.00 -4.95
CA VAL A 59 15.31 -24.65 -4.89
C VAL A 59 15.99 -24.44 -3.53
N SER A 60 15.47 -23.56 -2.66
CA SER A 60 15.96 -23.45 -1.29
C SER A 60 15.28 -24.53 -0.42
N PRO A 61 16.03 -25.51 0.10
CA PRO A 61 15.46 -26.65 0.80
C PRO A 61 14.77 -26.18 2.08
N LYS A 62 13.52 -26.60 2.21
CA LYS A 62 12.73 -26.59 3.44
C LYS A 62 13.60 -27.12 4.59
N LYS A 63 13.96 -26.25 5.53
CA LYS A 63 14.57 -26.64 6.80
C LYS A 63 13.43 -26.81 7.80
N ASP A 64 12.90 -28.02 7.86
CA ASP A 64 12.09 -28.52 8.98
C ASP A 64 12.90 -28.43 10.30
#